data_AF-A0A1H1XRB0-F1
#
_entry.id   AF-A0A1H1XRB0-F1
#
_cell.length_a   1.000
_cell.length_b   1.000
_cell.length_c   1.000
_cell.angle_alpha   90.00
_cell.angle_beta   90.00
_cell.angle_gamma   90.00
#
_symmetry.space_group_name_H-M   'P 1'
#
loop_
_entity.id
_entity.type
_entity.pdbx_description
1 polymer ?
#
loop_
_entity_poly.entity_id
_entity_poly.type
_entity_poly.pdbx_seq_one_letter_code
_entity_poly.pdbx_strand_id
1 'polypeptide(L)'
;MSIYEQEWPLTRADIVKGLQGVGVREGMTLLVHSSMKSFNRWIPGKSQAVIEALEEAIGPQGTLVMPAQTADLSEPSHWCRPPVPEAWWPIIRAEMPPYRTDLTATRGMGVVAECFRSQDGTLRSNHPQTSFTARGPLAETILREHGLDFGLGDQSPLARIYEHGGYVLLLGVDHESNTSLHLAENRASWPGKRLLQQGAPILVDGVRQWVEFEEFEYDDSDFNEIGEAFERMHPDVRSGRIGNCLARLLPQRELVDFAIERMTARSSGTEPKTKEAPPITEVQ
;
A
#
# COMPACT_ATOMS: atom_id res chain seq x y z
N MET A 1 24.00 -4.98 18.89
CA MET A 1 24.50 -6.27 18.36
C MET A 1 24.38 -6.22 16.85
N SER A 2 25.49 -6.32 16.12
CA SER A 2 25.46 -6.29 14.66
C SER A 2 24.92 -7.63 14.13
N ILE A 3 24.21 -7.61 13.01
CA ILE A 3 23.62 -8.78 12.32
C ILE A 3 24.65 -9.87 11.90
N TYR A 4 25.94 -9.72 12.23
CA TYR A 4 27.04 -10.48 11.64
C TYR A 4 27.59 -11.61 12.52
N GLU A 5 27.14 -11.78 13.76
CA GLU A 5 27.86 -12.69 14.67
C GLU A 5 27.37 -14.15 14.65
N GLN A 6 26.16 -14.47 14.16
CA GLN A 6 25.63 -15.85 14.23
C GLN A 6 24.70 -16.31 13.09
N GLU A 7 24.37 -15.48 12.10
CA GLU A 7 23.26 -15.77 11.18
C GLU A 7 23.66 -15.68 9.71
N TRP A 8 23.46 -16.78 8.96
CA TRP A 8 23.76 -16.86 7.52
C TRP A 8 22.89 -15.86 6.72
N PRO A 9 23.37 -15.35 5.56
CA PRO A 9 22.56 -14.51 4.69
C PRO A 9 21.26 -15.20 4.27
N LEU A 10 20.17 -14.43 4.18
CA LEU A 10 18.90 -14.92 3.64
C LEU A 10 18.92 -14.76 2.12
N THR A 11 18.85 -15.85 1.37
CA THR A 11 19.00 -15.81 -0.09
C THR A 11 17.66 -15.63 -0.81
N ARG A 12 17.70 -15.28 -2.10
CA ARG A 12 16.52 -15.29 -2.98
C ARG A 12 15.77 -16.62 -2.91
N ALA A 13 16.49 -17.75 -2.98
CA ALA A 13 15.92 -19.09 -2.95
C ALA A 13 15.20 -19.39 -1.61
N ASP A 14 15.75 -18.92 -0.49
CA ASP A 14 15.10 -19.05 0.82
C ASP A 14 13.80 -18.23 0.87
N ILE A 15 13.80 -17.04 0.28
CA ILE A 15 12.60 -16.19 0.19
C ILE A 15 11.54 -16.88 -0.68
N VAL A 16 11.88 -17.40 -1.86
CA VAL A 16 10.96 -18.16 -2.72
C VAL A 16 10.34 -19.34 -1.95
N LYS A 17 11.17 -20.14 -1.28
CA LYS A 17 10.69 -21.28 -0.48
C LYS A 17 9.78 -20.83 0.66
N GLY A 18 10.12 -19.73 1.32
CA GLY A 18 9.30 -19.13 2.37
C GLY A 18 7.93 -18.66 1.87
N LEU A 19 7.91 -17.94 0.74
CA LEU A 19 6.68 -17.49 0.09
C LEU A 19 5.78 -18.67 -0.28
N GLN A 20 6.36 -19.70 -0.90
CA GLN A 20 5.64 -20.94 -1.25
C GLN A 20 5.15 -21.69 0.00
N GLY A 21 5.91 -21.66 1.10
CA GLY A 21 5.53 -22.24 2.39
C GLY A 21 4.32 -21.54 3.01
N VAL A 22 4.24 -20.22 2.89
CA VAL A 22 3.08 -19.41 3.30
C VAL A 22 1.93 -19.52 2.28
N GLY A 23 2.12 -20.21 1.15
CA GLY A 23 1.05 -20.54 0.22
C GLY A 23 0.93 -19.61 -0.98
N VAL A 24 1.95 -18.79 -1.27
CA VAL A 24 2.07 -18.15 -2.58
C VAL A 24 2.22 -19.23 -3.64
N ARG A 25 1.50 -19.07 -4.76
CA ARG A 25 1.44 -20.03 -5.87
C ARG A 25 1.56 -19.31 -7.20
N GLU A 26 1.96 -20.08 -8.20
CA GLU A 26 1.98 -19.63 -9.59
C GLU A 26 0.59 -19.14 -10.05
N GLY A 27 0.56 -18.06 -10.84
CA GLY A 27 -0.66 -17.47 -11.38
C GLY A 27 -1.39 -16.49 -10.44
N MET A 28 -0.93 -16.33 -9.19
CA MET A 28 -1.58 -15.41 -8.25
C MET A 28 -1.44 -13.94 -8.66
N THR A 29 -2.49 -13.16 -8.41
CA THR A 29 -2.41 -11.70 -8.33
C THR A 29 -2.11 -11.31 -6.89
N LEU A 30 -0.97 -10.67 -6.66
CA LEU A 30 -0.41 -10.48 -5.33
C LEU A 30 -0.13 -9.00 -5.07
N LEU A 31 -0.92 -8.38 -4.19
CA LEU A 31 -0.66 -7.06 -3.63
C LEU A 31 0.29 -7.20 -2.44
N VAL A 32 1.47 -6.58 -2.52
CA VAL A 32 2.52 -6.74 -1.52
C VAL A 32 2.75 -5.43 -0.76
N HIS A 33 2.73 -5.54 0.57
CA HIS A 33 3.25 -4.54 1.50
C HIS A 33 4.45 -5.14 2.21
N SER A 34 5.57 -4.41 2.31
CA SER A 34 6.80 -5.01 2.82
C SER A 34 7.69 -4.08 3.61
N SER A 35 8.43 -4.66 4.55
CA SER A 35 9.50 -3.99 5.29
C SER A 35 10.82 -4.74 5.11
N MET A 36 11.75 -4.14 4.37
CA MET A 36 13.10 -4.72 4.17
C MET A 36 13.83 -4.99 5.50
N LYS A 37 13.59 -4.14 6.51
CA LYS A 37 14.22 -4.26 7.84
C LYS A 37 13.72 -5.48 8.62
N SER A 38 12.48 -5.90 8.39
CA SER A 38 11.83 -7.00 9.13
C SER A 38 12.49 -8.36 8.92
N PHE A 39 13.14 -8.56 7.78
CA PHE A 39 13.90 -9.78 7.51
C PHE A 39 15.04 -9.98 8.51
N ASN A 40 15.56 -8.88 9.09
CA ASN A 40 16.63 -8.87 10.10
C ASN A 40 17.80 -9.81 9.73
N ARG A 41 18.16 -9.80 8.45
CA ARG A 41 19.22 -10.60 7.83
C ARG A 41 19.84 -9.80 6.69
N TRP A 42 21.08 -10.11 6.37
CA TRP A 42 21.66 -9.65 5.13
C TRP A 42 21.07 -10.44 3.96
N ILE A 43 20.55 -9.74 2.95
CA ILE A 43 20.00 -10.33 1.73
C ILE A 43 20.90 -9.92 0.56
N PRO A 44 21.63 -10.86 -0.07
CA PRO A 44 22.38 -10.58 -1.29
C PRO A 44 21.44 -10.05 -2.38
N GLY A 45 21.73 -8.87 -2.94
CA GLY A 45 20.84 -8.20 -3.90
C GLY A 45 19.74 -7.32 -3.28
N LYS A 46 19.60 -7.29 -1.94
CA LYS A 46 18.67 -6.42 -1.19
C LYS A 46 17.23 -6.49 -1.76
N SER A 47 16.64 -5.34 -2.10
CA SER A 47 15.27 -5.23 -2.63
C SER A 47 15.07 -5.99 -3.94
N GLN A 48 16.07 -6.00 -4.83
CA GLN A 48 16.00 -6.73 -6.09
C GLN A 48 15.78 -8.23 -5.85
N ALA A 49 16.51 -8.83 -4.90
CA ALA A 49 16.34 -10.23 -4.58
C ALA A 49 14.95 -10.55 -3.99
N VAL A 50 14.34 -9.62 -3.25
CA VAL A 50 12.97 -9.77 -2.77
C VAL A 50 11.97 -9.73 -3.94
N ILE A 51 12.14 -8.80 -4.87
CA ILE A 51 11.28 -8.68 -6.06
C ILE A 51 11.39 -9.92 -6.94
N GLU A 52 12.61 -10.33 -7.30
CA GLU A 52 12.82 -11.52 -8.11
C GLU A 52 12.28 -12.78 -7.43
N ALA A 53 12.34 -12.87 -6.10
CA ALA A 53 11.73 -13.98 -5.37
C ALA A 53 10.19 -13.96 -5.42
N LEU A 54 9.57 -12.77 -5.35
CA LEU A 54 8.12 -12.61 -5.49
C LEU A 54 7.67 -13.00 -6.91
N GLU A 55 8.37 -12.49 -7.94
CA GLU A 55 8.12 -12.82 -9.35
C GLU A 55 8.31 -14.32 -9.63
N GLU A 56 9.38 -14.93 -9.11
CA GLU A 56 9.62 -16.38 -9.23
C GLU A 56 8.52 -17.19 -8.54
N ALA A 57 8.04 -16.76 -7.36
CA ALA A 57 7.02 -17.47 -6.61
C ALA A 57 5.62 -17.45 -7.28
N ILE A 58 5.26 -16.34 -7.93
CA ILE A 58 3.98 -16.22 -8.67
C ILE A 58 4.10 -16.64 -10.14
N GLY A 59 5.32 -16.83 -10.66
CA GLY A 59 5.59 -17.27 -12.01
C GLY A 59 5.12 -16.31 -13.11
N PRO A 60 5.31 -16.67 -14.39
CA PRO A 60 5.02 -15.80 -15.53
C PRO A 60 3.53 -15.51 -15.74
N GLN A 61 2.65 -16.33 -15.17
CA GLN A 61 1.20 -16.12 -15.21
C GLN A 61 0.68 -15.28 -14.03
N GLY A 62 1.52 -15.01 -13.03
CA GLY A 62 1.17 -14.19 -11.88
C GLY A 62 1.29 -12.70 -12.14
N THR A 63 0.61 -11.90 -11.33
CA THR A 63 0.69 -10.43 -11.40
C THR A 63 1.09 -9.88 -10.03
N LEU A 64 2.23 -9.19 -9.98
CA LEU A 64 2.73 -8.52 -8.78
C LEU A 64 2.23 -7.07 -8.76
N VAL A 65 1.71 -6.62 -7.62
CA VAL A 65 1.21 -5.27 -7.41
C VAL A 65 1.79 -4.70 -6.11
N MET A 66 2.19 -3.43 -6.11
CA MET A 66 2.58 -2.70 -4.89
C MET A 66 1.98 -1.30 -4.89
N PRO A 67 1.58 -0.74 -3.73
CA PRO A 67 1.27 0.67 -3.66
C PRO A 67 2.52 1.51 -3.93
N ALA A 68 2.33 2.61 -4.64
CA ALA A 68 3.35 3.57 -5.04
C ALA A 68 2.90 4.99 -4.66
N GLN A 69 2.41 5.15 -3.43
CA GLN A 69 1.79 6.38 -2.95
C GLN A 69 2.79 7.54 -2.84
N THR A 70 2.26 8.75 -3.06
CA THR A 70 2.98 10.01 -3.22
C THR A 70 2.30 11.09 -2.39
N ALA A 71 2.15 10.84 -1.09
CA ALA A 71 1.39 11.70 -0.18
C ALA A 71 1.90 13.16 -0.10
N ASP A 72 3.15 13.44 -0.50
CA ASP A 72 3.67 14.82 -0.58
C ASP A 72 3.03 15.64 -1.72
N LEU A 73 2.29 15.01 -2.65
CA LEU A 73 1.55 15.67 -3.73
C LEU A 73 0.10 16.02 -3.34
N SER A 74 -0.14 16.25 -2.05
CA SER A 74 -1.47 16.49 -1.49
C SER A 74 -1.71 17.92 -1.04
N GLU A 75 -2.98 18.24 -0.76
CA GLU A 75 -3.39 19.54 -0.27
C GLU A 75 -2.67 19.87 1.06
N PRO A 76 -1.82 20.92 1.09
CA PRO A 76 -0.92 21.18 2.22
C PRO A 76 -1.62 21.60 3.51
N SER A 77 -2.87 22.07 3.44
CA SER A 77 -3.66 22.39 4.63
C SER A 77 -3.98 21.19 5.52
N HIS A 78 -3.88 19.96 4.98
CA HIS A 78 -4.08 18.73 5.75
C HIS A 78 -2.77 18.12 6.27
N TRP A 79 -1.62 18.71 5.97
CA TRP A 79 -0.33 18.16 6.39
C TRP A 79 -0.11 18.35 7.88
N CYS A 80 0.16 17.24 8.58
CA CYS A 80 0.45 17.25 10.01
C CYS A 80 1.80 16.59 10.36
N ARG A 81 2.51 16.00 9.39
CA ARG A 81 3.73 15.19 9.61
C ARG A 81 4.81 15.39 8.52
N PRO A 82 5.53 16.53 8.54
CA PRO A 82 5.29 17.73 9.36
C PRO A 82 4.24 18.67 8.72
N PRO A 83 3.61 19.58 9.49
CA PRO A 83 2.86 20.69 8.91
C PRO A 83 3.80 21.74 8.31
N VAL A 84 3.26 22.60 7.46
CA VAL A 84 3.95 23.79 6.91
C VAL A 84 3.14 25.06 7.21
N PRO A 85 3.78 26.24 7.29
CA PRO A 85 3.07 27.49 7.54
C PRO A 85 1.93 27.74 6.54
N GLU A 86 0.78 28.20 7.01
CA GLU A 86 -0.41 28.45 6.18
C GLU A 86 -0.12 29.42 5.02
N ALA A 87 0.74 30.41 5.25
CA ALA A 87 1.19 31.35 4.22
C ALA A 87 1.90 30.67 3.03
N TRP A 88 2.38 29.42 3.18
CA TRP A 88 3.04 28.67 2.10
C TRP A 88 2.05 27.87 1.25
N TRP A 89 0.84 27.59 1.72
CA TRP A 89 -0.12 26.74 1.00
C TRP A 89 -0.43 27.24 -0.42
N PRO A 90 -0.69 28.55 -0.66
CA PRO A 90 -0.92 29.03 -2.02
C PRO A 90 0.31 28.87 -2.93
N ILE A 91 1.52 29.04 -2.39
CA ILE A 91 2.78 28.88 -3.13
C ILE A 91 2.98 27.42 -3.51
N ILE A 92 2.76 26.50 -2.57
CA ILE A 92 2.83 25.05 -2.78
C ILE A 92 1.84 24.64 -3.88
N ARG A 93 0.57 25.08 -3.79
CA ARG A 93 -0.44 24.82 -4.83
C ARG A 93 -0.10 25.42 -6.20
N ALA A 94 0.65 26.51 -6.26
CA ALA A 94 1.06 27.13 -7.53
C ALA A 94 2.27 26.43 -8.16
N GLU A 95 3.27 26.08 -7.36
CA GLU A 95 4.61 25.70 -7.83
C GLU A 95 4.91 24.20 -7.77
N MET A 96 4.12 23.40 -7.03
CA MET A 96 4.39 21.97 -6.90
C MET A 96 4.37 21.29 -8.30
N PRO A 97 5.45 20.58 -8.69
CA PRO A 97 5.54 19.89 -9.96
C PRO A 97 4.43 18.84 -10.12
N PRO A 98 3.96 18.58 -11.36
CA PRO A 98 2.90 17.61 -11.57
C PRO A 98 3.39 16.19 -11.33
N TYR A 99 2.47 15.34 -10.92
CA TYR A 99 2.71 13.90 -10.83
C TYR A 99 3.19 13.34 -12.18
N ARG A 100 4.18 12.47 -12.11
CA ARG A 100 4.76 11.75 -13.25
C ARG A 100 5.00 10.30 -12.84
N THR A 101 4.43 9.38 -13.62
CA THR A 101 4.52 7.94 -13.34
C THR A 101 5.96 7.43 -13.32
N ASP A 102 6.82 7.96 -14.19
CA ASP A 102 8.23 7.59 -14.35
C ASP A 102 9.15 8.24 -13.30
N LEU A 103 8.83 9.45 -12.86
CA LEU A 103 9.75 10.31 -12.09
C LEU A 103 9.38 10.47 -10.61
N THR A 104 8.10 10.62 -10.27
CA THR A 104 7.68 11.00 -8.91
C THR A 104 7.98 9.87 -7.94
N ALA A 105 8.95 10.07 -7.04
CA ALA A 105 9.33 9.10 -6.03
C ALA A 105 8.20 8.87 -5.02
N THR A 106 8.05 7.64 -4.55
CA THR A 106 7.08 7.27 -3.53
C THR A 106 7.47 7.80 -2.16
N ARG A 107 6.47 7.95 -1.29
CA ARG A 107 6.66 8.34 0.12
C ARG A 107 6.13 7.25 1.03
N GLY A 108 6.96 6.76 1.94
CA GLY A 108 6.54 5.77 2.96
C GLY A 108 6.32 4.34 2.46
N MET A 109 6.48 4.05 1.16
CA MET A 109 6.24 2.71 0.60
C MET A 109 7.40 1.72 0.79
N GLY A 110 8.59 2.23 1.10
CA GLY A 110 9.78 1.42 1.37
C GLY A 110 10.60 1.07 0.11
N VAL A 111 11.83 0.61 0.35
CA VAL A 111 12.83 0.38 -0.71
C VAL A 111 12.47 -0.74 -1.70
N VAL A 112 11.62 -1.69 -1.29
CA VAL A 112 11.15 -2.77 -2.18
C VAL A 112 10.17 -2.21 -3.22
N ALA A 113 9.17 -1.43 -2.78
CA ALA A 113 8.23 -0.76 -3.69
C ALA A 113 8.94 0.25 -4.61
N GLU A 114 9.92 1.00 -4.09
CA GLU A 114 10.74 1.91 -4.90
C GLU A 114 11.54 1.18 -6.00
N CYS A 115 12.19 0.07 -5.63
CA CYS A 115 12.92 -0.74 -6.58
C CYS A 115 11.98 -1.35 -7.64
N PHE A 116 10.81 -1.83 -7.22
CA PHE A 116 9.82 -2.45 -8.11
C PHE A 116 9.25 -1.45 -9.12
N ARG A 117 8.90 -0.22 -8.70
CA ARG A 117 8.38 0.80 -9.62
C ARG A 117 9.39 1.22 -10.70
N SER A 118 10.68 1.04 -10.43
CA SER A 118 11.77 1.45 -11.31
C SER A 118 12.24 0.31 -12.22
N GLN A 119 11.68 -0.89 -12.08
CA GLN A 119 12.03 -2.05 -12.88
C GLN A 119 11.41 -1.94 -14.29
N ASP A 120 12.23 -2.17 -15.32
CA ASP A 120 11.82 -2.12 -16.72
C ASP A 120 10.65 -3.05 -17.01
N GLY A 121 9.51 -2.50 -17.43
CA GLY A 121 8.27 -3.24 -17.72
C GLY A 121 7.27 -3.27 -16.57
N THR A 122 7.58 -2.64 -15.43
CA THR A 122 6.59 -2.32 -14.40
C THR A 122 5.78 -1.09 -14.81
N LEU A 123 4.46 -1.21 -14.76
CA LEU A 123 3.52 -0.13 -15.05
C LEU A 123 3.13 0.60 -13.76
N ARG A 124 2.65 1.84 -13.87
CA ARG A 124 2.12 2.63 -12.75
C ARG A 124 0.84 3.36 -13.15
N SER A 125 -0.17 3.27 -12.29
CA SER A 125 -1.43 4.01 -12.48
C SER A 125 -1.24 5.53 -12.35
N ASN A 126 -2.17 6.31 -12.87
CA ASN A 126 -2.06 7.76 -13.05
C ASN A 126 -2.53 8.61 -11.86
N HIS A 127 -2.96 8.02 -10.74
CA HIS A 127 -3.43 8.80 -9.60
C HIS A 127 -2.29 9.54 -8.89
N PRO A 128 -2.38 10.86 -8.65
CA PRO A 128 -1.25 11.67 -8.18
C PRO A 128 -0.83 11.42 -6.73
N GLN A 129 -1.69 10.79 -5.91
CA GLN A 129 -1.43 10.52 -4.50
C GLN A 129 -1.43 9.02 -4.14
N THR A 130 -2.41 8.25 -4.58
CA THR A 130 -2.61 6.83 -4.23
C THR A 130 -2.20 5.84 -5.31
N SER A 131 -1.33 6.21 -6.26
CA SER A 131 -0.96 5.30 -7.37
C SER A 131 -0.44 3.94 -6.90
N PHE A 132 -0.67 2.92 -7.72
CA PHE A 132 -0.09 1.57 -7.62
C PHE A 132 0.83 1.29 -8.80
N THR A 133 1.77 0.37 -8.60
CA THR A 133 2.57 -0.25 -9.66
C THR A 133 2.23 -1.72 -9.81
N ALA A 134 2.30 -2.23 -11.05
CA ALA A 134 1.99 -3.62 -11.33
C ALA A 134 2.84 -4.18 -12.49
N ARG A 135 3.08 -5.49 -12.45
CA ARG A 135 3.81 -6.23 -13.49
C ARG A 135 3.25 -7.64 -13.58
N GLY A 136 2.99 -8.11 -14.81
CA GLY A 136 2.39 -9.41 -15.10
C GLY A 136 1.15 -9.29 -15.99
N PRO A 137 0.47 -10.41 -16.31
CA PRO A 137 -0.61 -10.44 -17.30
C PRO A 137 -1.80 -9.53 -17.01
N LEU A 138 -2.08 -9.22 -15.74
CA LEU A 138 -3.19 -8.35 -15.34
C LEU A 138 -2.76 -6.91 -15.01
N ALA A 139 -1.48 -6.55 -15.20
CA ALA A 139 -0.97 -5.24 -14.79
C ALA A 139 -1.75 -4.07 -15.42
N GLU A 140 -2.00 -4.12 -16.74
CA GLU A 140 -2.80 -3.10 -17.42
C GLU A 140 -4.25 -3.05 -16.91
N THR A 141 -4.88 -4.20 -16.71
CA THR A 141 -6.26 -4.29 -16.21
C THR A 141 -6.39 -3.71 -14.81
N ILE A 142 -5.43 -4.02 -13.93
CA ILE A 142 -5.44 -3.55 -12.54
C ILE A 142 -5.22 -2.04 -12.45
N LEU A 143 -4.38 -1.47 -13.31
CA LEU A 143 -3.98 -0.06 -13.23
C LEU A 143 -4.84 0.88 -14.08
N ARG A 144 -5.68 0.34 -14.97
CA ARG A 144 -6.51 1.12 -15.89
C ARG A 144 -7.57 1.91 -15.14
N GLU A 145 -7.82 3.13 -15.62
CA GLU A 145 -8.92 3.99 -15.18
C GLU A 145 -8.92 4.22 -13.66
N HIS A 146 -7.74 4.54 -13.11
CA HIS A 146 -7.62 4.94 -11.71
C HIS A 146 -8.26 6.33 -11.54
N GLY A 147 -9.51 6.36 -11.07
CA GLY A 147 -10.32 7.56 -10.88
C GLY A 147 -9.70 8.50 -9.85
N LEU A 148 -9.86 9.81 -10.06
CA LEU A 148 -9.27 10.84 -9.19
C LEU A 148 -10.06 11.01 -7.88
N ASP A 149 -11.39 10.97 -7.95
CA ASP A 149 -12.23 10.92 -6.75
C ASP A 149 -12.18 9.53 -6.13
N PHE A 150 -12.13 9.47 -4.81
CA PHE A 150 -12.13 8.21 -4.05
C PHE A 150 -11.04 7.24 -4.53
N GLY A 151 -9.78 7.68 -4.50
CA GLY A 151 -8.64 7.02 -5.15
C GLY A 151 -8.29 5.63 -4.60
N LEU A 152 -8.96 5.15 -3.56
CA LEU A 152 -8.85 3.76 -3.05
C LEU A 152 -10.21 3.02 -3.05
N GLY A 153 -11.22 3.60 -3.72
CA GLY A 153 -12.58 3.07 -3.84
C GLY A 153 -12.80 2.19 -5.08
N ASP A 154 -14.01 2.19 -5.63
CA ASP A 154 -14.43 1.27 -6.69
C ASP A 154 -13.78 1.53 -8.06
N GLN A 155 -13.25 2.74 -8.29
CA GLN A 155 -12.47 3.09 -9.49
C GLN A 155 -10.96 3.05 -9.21
N SER A 156 -10.50 2.10 -8.41
CA SER A 156 -9.08 1.97 -8.03
C SER A 156 -8.50 0.59 -8.35
N PRO A 157 -7.16 0.47 -8.36
CA PRO A 157 -6.48 -0.83 -8.44
C PRO A 157 -6.90 -1.81 -7.35
N LEU A 158 -7.29 -1.35 -6.15
CA LEU A 158 -7.77 -2.24 -5.09
C LEU A 158 -9.05 -2.97 -5.51
N ALA A 159 -9.99 -2.26 -6.14
CA ALA A 159 -11.23 -2.86 -6.63
C ALA A 159 -10.96 -3.87 -7.76
N ARG A 160 -9.99 -3.60 -8.63
CA ARG A 160 -9.59 -4.54 -9.68
C ARG A 160 -8.94 -5.81 -9.11
N ILE A 161 -8.07 -5.68 -8.11
CA ILE A 161 -7.53 -6.86 -7.40
C ILE A 161 -8.68 -7.66 -6.77
N TYR A 162 -9.69 -6.98 -6.21
CA TYR A 162 -10.84 -7.61 -5.57
C TYR A 162 -11.68 -8.40 -6.58
N GLU A 163 -11.96 -7.80 -7.75
CA GLU A 163 -12.68 -8.42 -8.86
C GLU A 163 -11.98 -9.67 -9.39
N HIS A 164 -10.65 -9.65 -9.44
CA HIS A 164 -9.82 -10.75 -9.94
C HIS A 164 -9.43 -11.79 -8.87
N GLY A 165 -9.97 -11.70 -7.65
CA GLY A 165 -9.69 -12.67 -6.59
C GLY A 165 -8.22 -12.67 -6.15
N GLY A 166 -7.61 -11.49 -6.11
CA GLY A 166 -6.22 -11.32 -5.69
C GLY A 166 -6.01 -11.50 -4.19
N TYR A 167 -4.74 -11.52 -3.81
CA TYR A 167 -4.28 -11.75 -2.45
C TYR A 167 -3.44 -10.58 -1.94
N VAL A 168 -3.52 -10.31 -0.64
CA VAL A 168 -2.63 -9.40 0.07
C VAL A 168 -1.52 -10.21 0.73
N LEU A 169 -0.28 -9.84 0.49
CA LEU A 169 0.89 -10.33 1.22
C LEU A 169 1.44 -9.20 2.10
N LEU A 170 1.31 -9.37 3.41
CA LEU A 170 1.98 -8.53 4.41
C LEU A 170 3.32 -9.18 4.75
N LEU A 171 4.41 -8.59 4.24
CA LEU A 171 5.77 -9.10 4.38
C LEU A 171 6.54 -8.28 5.42
N GLY A 172 6.34 -8.65 6.69
CA GLY A 172 7.02 -8.04 7.82
C GLY A 172 6.47 -6.66 8.19
N VAL A 173 5.22 -6.43 7.81
CA VAL A 173 4.37 -5.30 8.22
C VAL A 173 3.08 -5.87 8.81
N ASP A 174 2.31 -5.00 9.45
CA ASP A 174 1.00 -5.27 10.03
C ASP A 174 -0.14 -4.70 9.18
N HIS A 175 -1.36 -4.72 9.71
CA HIS A 175 -2.54 -4.30 8.95
C HIS A 175 -2.69 -2.79 8.85
N GLU A 176 -2.00 -2.00 9.68
CA GLU A 176 -1.88 -0.55 9.45
C GLU A 176 -1.30 -0.25 8.06
N SER A 177 -0.45 -1.13 7.52
CA SER A 177 0.08 -1.00 6.15
C SER A 177 -0.84 -1.58 5.07
N ASN A 178 -1.95 -2.24 5.42
CA ASN A 178 -2.78 -2.99 4.49
C ASN A 178 -3.77 -2.08 3.75
N THR A 179 -3.33 -1.52 2.62
CA THR A 179 -4.12 -0.56 1.84
C THR A 179 -5.46 -1.12 1.35
N SER A 180 -5.64 -2.44 1.26
CA SER A 180 -6.93 -3.03 0.86
C SER A 180 -8.07 -2.71 1.82
N LEU A 181 -7.78 -2.42 3.10
CA LEU A 181 -8.79 -2.02 4.06
C LEU A 181 -9.40 -0.64 3.74
N HIS A 182 -8.70 0.22 2.99
CA HIS A 182 -9.31 1.47 2.50
C HIS A 182 -10.40 1.24 1.44
N LEU A 183 -10.37 0.11 0.70
CA LEU A 183 -11.50 -0.25 -0.18
C LEU A 183 -12.74 -0.58 0.66
N ALA A 184 -12.56 -1.27 1.78
CA ALA A 184 -13.63 -1.53 2.73
C ALA A 184 -14.13 -0.22 3.36
N GLU A 185 -13.23 0.69 3.75
CA GLU A 185 -13.63 2.02 4.24
C GLU A 185 -14.44 2.77 3.20
N ASN A 186 -14.06 2.76 1.92
CA ASN A 186 -14.81 3.40 0.84
C ASN A 186 -16.22 2.82 0.71
N ARG A 187 -16.37 1.50 0.75
CA ARG A 187 -17.65 0.79 0.57
C ARG A 187 -18.56 0.78 1.80
N ALA A 188 -17.98 0.84 3.00
CA ALA A 188 -18.74 0.84 4.24
C ALA A 188 -19.40 2.20 4.50
N SER A 189 -20.54 2.17 5.18
CA SER A 189 -21.31 3.35 5.55
C SER A 189 -21.52 3.37 7.06
N TRP A 190 -21.03 4.41 7.73
CA TRP A 190 -21.24 4.62 9.17
C TRP A 190 -21.51 6.10 9.46
N PRO A 191 -22.24 6.41 10.55
CA PRO A 191 -22.44 7.79 11.00
C PRO A 191 -21.11 8.47 11.27
N GLY A 192 -20.91 9.67 10.73
CA GLY A 192 -19.69 10.46 10.95
C GLY A 192 -18.56 10.17 9.98
N LYS A 193 -18.77 9.35 8.93
CA LYS A 193 -17.84 9.28 7.80
C LYS A 193 -17.76 10.66 7.11
N ARG A 194 -16.56 11.22 7.00
CA ARG A 194 -16.34 12.59 6.50
C ARG A 194 -15.75 12.60 5.10
N LEU A 195 -16.30 13.48 4.28
CA LEU A 195 -15.70 13.85 3.01
C LEU A 195 -14.59 14.88 3.25
N LEU A 196 -13.53 14.74 2.49
CA LEU A 196 -12.36 15.60 2.48
C LEU A 196 -12.19 16.14 1.06
N GLN A 197 -12.05 17.45 0.94
CA GLN A 197 -11.60 18.06 -0.32
C GLN A 197 -10.08 17.95 -0.39
N GLN A 198 -9.60 17.28 -1.43
CA GLN A 198 -8.19 17.12 -1.74
C GLN A 198 -7.81 17.91 -2.99
N GLY A 199 -6.51 18.00 -3.24
CA GLY A 199 -6.00 18.51 -4.49
C GLY A 199 -4.60 18.02 -4.76
N ALA A 200 -4.24 17.98 -6.04
CA ALA A 200 -2.92 17.55 -6.48
C ALA A 200 -2.52 18.22 -7.80
N PRO A 201 -1.20 18.38 -8.05
CA PRO A 201 -0.72 18.88 -9.33
C PRO A 201 -0.71 17.74 -10.36
N ILE A 202 -1.47 17.89 -11.45
CA ILE A 202 -1.49 16.94 -12.58
C ILE A 202 -1.30 17.66 -13.91
N LEU A 203 -1.03 16.89 -14.96
CA LEU A 203 -1.02 17.41 -16.34
C LEU A 203 -2.40 17.21 -16.97
N VAL A 204 -3.07 18.31 -17.32
CA VAL A 204 -4.29 18.33 -18.13
C VAL A 204 -3.91 18.90 -19.49
N ASP A 205 -4.06 18.11 -20.55
CA ASP A 205 -3.64 18.47 -21.91
C ASP A 205 -2.18 18.97 -22.00
N GLY A 206 -1.29 18.35 -21.20
CA GLY A 206 0.14 18.70 -21.15
C GLY A 206 0.46 19.95 -20.31
N VAL A 207 -0.55 20.59 -19.72
CA VAL A 207 -0.38 21.78 -18.87
C VAL A 207 -0.57 21.38 -17.41
N ARG A 208 0.36 21.83 -16.55
CA ARG A 208 0.26 21.62 -15.10
C ARG A 208 -0.93 22.38 -14.53
N GLN A 209 -1.80 21.68 -13.82
CA GLN A 209 -2.95 22.24 -13.11
C GLN A 209 -3.02 21.67 -11.70
N TRP A 210 -3.42 22.50 -10.74
CA TRP A 210 -3.89 22.01 -9.45
C TRP A 210 -5.34 21.59 -9.60
N VAL A 211 -5.61 20.30 -9.49
CA VAL A 211 -6.96 19.75 -9.65
C VAL A 211 -7.46 19.31 -8.30
N GLU A 212 -8.65 19.79 -7.95
CA GLU A 212 -9.37 19.43 -6.73
C GLU A 212 -10.25 18.20 -6.99
N PHE A 213 -10.41 17.37 -5.97
CA PHE A 213 -11.17 16.13 -6.03
C PHE A 213 -11.62 15.69 -4.63
N GLU A 214 -12.60 14.79 -4.57
CA GLU A 214 -13.19 14.30 -3.34
C GLU A 214 -12.53 13.01 -2.85
N GLU A 215 -12.36 12.91 -1.53
CA GLU A 215 -11.85 11.71 -0.86
C GLU A 215 -12.58 11.52 0.47
N PHE A 216 -12.51 10.32 1.06
CA PHE A 216 -12.88 10.17 2.47
C PHE A 216 -11.70 10.50 3.39
N GLU A 217 -11.99 11.05 4.56
CA GLU A 217 -11.00 11.12 5.64
C GLU A 217 -10.69 9.68 6.11
N TYR A 218 -9.55 9.13 5.66
CA TYR A 218 -9.12 7.77 5.98
C TYR A 218 -8.64 7.64 7.43
N ASP A 219 -9.02 6.55 8.08
CA ASP A 219 -8.59 6.20 9.44
C ASP A 219 -8.13 4.74 9.51
N ASP A 220 -6.82 4.56 9.60
CA ASP A 220 -6.16 3.26 9.72
C ASP A 220 -6.06 2.75 11.18
N SER A 221 -6.59 3.49 12.17
CA SER A 221 -6.32 3.23 13.59
C SER A 221 -6.90 1.92 14.12
N ASP A 222 -7.92 1.36 13.47
CA ASP A 222 -8.52 0.07 13.81
C ASP A 222 -8.14 -1.05 12.83
N PHE A 223 -7.28 -0.79 11.83
CA PHE A 223 -6.91 -1.78 10.82
C PHE A 223 -6.26 -3.02 11.43
N ASN A 224 -5.40 -2.83 12.44
CA ASN A 224 -4.80 -3.92 13.19
C ASN A 224 -5.87 -4.77 13.91
N GLU A 225 -6.85 -4.15 14.55
CA GLU A 225 -7.95 -4.89 15.21
C GLU A 225 -8.78 -5.70 14.20
N ILE A 226 -9.18 -5.07 13.10
CA ILE A 226 -9.99 -5.70 12.05
C ILE A 226 -9.23 -6.85 11.40
N GLY A 227 -7.98 -6.61 10.99
CA GLY A 227 -7.16 -7.60 10.32
C GLY A 227 -6.84 -8.80 11.21
N GLU A 228 -6.52 -8.59 12.49
CA GLU A 228 -6.31 -9.69 13.43
C GLU A 228 -7.61 -10.46 13.73
N ALA A 229 -8.76 -9.78 13.76
CA ALA A 229 -10.05 -10.45 13.91
C ALA A 229 -10.36 -11.34 12.69
N PHE A 230 -10.05 -10.87 11.49
CA PHE A 230 -10.14 -11.66 10.26
C PHE A 230 -9.22 -12.89 10.33
N GLU A 231 -7.94 -12.71 10.68
CA GLU A 231 -6.99 -13.83 10.82
C GLU A 231 -7.48 -14.92 11.81
N ARG A 232 -8.12 -14.52 12.93
CA ARG A 232 -8.68 -15.48 13.91
C ARG A 232 -9.91 -16.23 13.37
N MET A 233 -10.71 -15.60 12.53
CA MET A 233 -11.97 -16.17 12.01
C MET A 233 -11.78 -16.97 10.73
N HIS A 234 -10.67 -16.74 10.01
CA HIS A 234 -10.35 -17.39 8.75
C HIS A 234 -9.09 -18.25 8.89
N PRO A 235 -9.21 -19.51 9.38
CA PRO A 235 -8.07 -20.39 9.59
C PRO A 235 -7.31 -20.75 8.30
N ASP A 236 -7.89 -20.48 7.13
CA ASP A 236 -7.23 -20.61 5.83
C ASP A 236 -6.23 -19.48 5.54
N VAL A 237 -6.22 -18.40 6.34
CA VAL A 237 -5.17 -17.39 6.30
C VAL A 237 -3.86 -18.04 6.71
N ARG A 238 -2.88 -17.97 5.81
CA ARG A 238 -1.59 -18.61 6.02
C ARG A 238 -0.60 -17.58 6.49
N SER A 239 0.12 -17.93 7.54
CA SER A 239 1.25 -17.16 8.04
C SER A 239 2.46 -18.04 8.26
N GLY A 240 3.64 -17.44 8.19
CA GLY A 240 4.90 -18.14 8.38
C GLY A 240 6.07 -17.18 8.42
N ARG A 241 7.24 -17.68 8.79
CA ARG A 241 8.46 -16.88 8.86
C ARG A 241 9.35 -17.12 7.65
N ILE A 242 9.85 -16.03 7.07
CA ILE A 242 10.88 -16.02 6.02
C ILE A 242 12.12 -15.35 6.63
N GLY A 243 13.05 -16.16 7.14
CA GLY A 243 14.03 -15.67 8.11
C GLY A 243 13.33 -15.14 9.36
N ASN A 244 13.54 -13.87 9.70
CA ASN A 244 12.82 -13.23 10.82
C ASN A 244 11.55 -12.49 10.40
N CYS A 245 11.31 -12.32 9.10
CA CYS A 245 10.14 -11.64 8.58
C CYS A 245 8.89 -12.50 8.77
N LEU A 246 7.88 -11.99 9.48
CA LEU A 246 6.55 -12.60 9.51
C LEU A 246 5.83 -12.27 8.20
N ALA A 247 5.47 -13.29 7.43
CA ALA A 247 4.68 -13.17 6.23
C ALA A 247 3.25 -13.64 6.50
N ARG A 248 2.25 -12.89 6.03
CA ARG A 248 0.83 -13.23 6.09
C ARG A 248 0.22 -13.08 4.70
N LEU A 249 -0.44 -14.13 4.22
CA LEU A 249 -1.12 -14.16 2.93
C LEU A 249 -2.64 -14.24 3.17
N LEU A 250 -3.36 -13.21 2.75
CA LEU A 250 -4.79 -13.06 2.97
C LEU A 250 -5.52 -12.94 1.63
N PRO A 251 -6.66 -13.61 1.43
CA PRO A 251 -7.46 -13.41 0.23
C PRO A 251 -8.17 -12.05 0.34
N GLN A 252 -7.93 -11.16 -0.63
CA GLN A 252 -8.26 -9.74 -0.49
C GLN A 252 -9.77 -9.52 -0.44
N ARG A 253 -10.54 -10.28 -1.22
CA ARG A 253 -12.00 -10.15 -1.31
C ARG A 253 -12.67 -10.38 0.03
N GLU A 254 -12.36 -11.50 0.65
CA GLU A 254 -12.91 -11.92 1.93
C GLU A 254 -12.48 -10.98 3.05
N LEU A 255 -11.24 -10.49 3.03
CA LEU A 255 -10.77 -9.48 3.97
C LEU A 255 -11.57 -8.18 3.84
N VAL A 256 -11.78 -7.71 2.62
CA VAL A 256 -12.53 -6.47 2.35
C VAL A 256 -14.00 -6.64 2.76
N ASP A 257 -14.64 -7.75 2.41
CA ASP A 257 -16.03 -8.03 2.78
C ASP A 257 -16.21 -8.07 4.30
N PHE A 258 -15.31 -8.76 5.00
CA PHE A 258 -15.29 -8.80 6.46
C PHE A 258 -15.10 -7.40 7.08
N ALA A 259 -14.17 -6.61 6.53
CA ALA A 259 -13.92 -5.27 7.02
C ALA A 259 -15.12 -4.33 6.79
N ILE A 260 -15.85 -4.46 5.67
CA ILE A 260 -17.07 -3.67 5.41
C ILE A 260 -18.11 -3.90 6.51
N GLU A 261 -18.35 -5.16 6.88
CA GLU A 261 -19.29 -5.51 7.95
C GLU A 261 -18.87 -4.90 9.29
N ARG A 262 -17.58 -5.03 9.65
CA ARG A 262 -17.00 -4.49 10.88
C ARG A 262 -17.09 -2.96 10.95
N MET A 263 -16.72 -2.28 9.87
CA MET A 263 -16.72 -0.82 9.80
C MET A 263 -18.14 -0.25 9.80
N THR A 264 -19.08 -0.89 9.12
CA THR A 264 -20.51 -0.50 9.15
C THR A 264 -21.10 -0.61 10.56
N ALA A 265 -20.63 -1.58 11.35
CA ALA A 265 -21.02 -1.77 12.74
C ALA A 265 -20.39 -0.74 13.72
N ARG A 266 -19.52 0.20 13.29
CA ARG A 266 -18.90 1.26 14.13
C ARG A 266 -19.92 2.16 14.85
N SER A 267 -21.20 2.08 14.52
CA SER A 267 -22.30 2.89 15.08
C SER A 267 -22.62 2.63 16.57
N SER A 268 -21.89 1.76 17.28
CA SER A 268 -22.13 1.46 18.70
C SER A 268 -20.95 1.81 19.64
N GLY A 269 -20.39 3.02 19.53
CA GLY A 269 -19.83 3.70 20.71
C GLY A 269 -18.32 3.90 20.80
N THR A 270 -17.67 4.48 19.78
CA THR A 270 -16.30 5.00 19.95
C THR A 270 -16.10 6.28 19.16
N GLU A 271 -15.84 7.38 19.86
CA GLU A 271 -15.31 8.61 19.26
C GLU A 271 -13.92 8.32 18.64
N PRO A 272 -13.57 8.95 17.50
CA PRO A 272 -12.26 8.78 16.90
C PRO A 272 -11.18 9.27 17.87
N LYS A 273 -10.20 8.41 18.16
CA LYS A 273 -9.04 8.78 18.98
C LYS A 273 -8.18 9.74 18.16
N THR A 274 -8.08 10.99 18.59
CA THR A 274 -7.07 11.92 18.06
C THR A 274 -5.68 11.31 18.21
N LYS A 275 -5.00 11.03 17.10
CA LYS A 275 -3.60 10.58 17.12
C LYS A 275 -2.72 11.66 17.73
N GLU A 276 -2.23 11.44 18.95
CA GLU A 276 -1.13 12.25 19.49
C GLU A 276 0.11 12.08 18.59
N ALA A 277 0.78 13.20 18.31
CA ALA A 277 1.97 13.21 17.46
C ALA A 277 3.13 12.49 18.18
N PRO A 278 3.79 11.50 17.56
CA PRO A 278 5.01 10.95 18.12
C PRO A 278 6.12 12.01 18.13
N PRO A 279 7.06 11.96 19.09
CA PRO A 279 8.12 12.95 19.21
C PRO A 279 8.96 12.99 17.93
N ILE A 280 9.17 14.20 17.44
CA ILE A 280 10.03 14.51 16.29
C ILE A 280 11.41 13.95 16.58
N THR A 281 11.81 12.89 15.87
CA THR A 281 13.21 12.47 15.82
C THR A 281 13.82 13.24 14.66
N GLU A 282 14.70 14.20 14.96
CA GLU A 282 15.50 14.90 13.96
C GLU A 282 16.26 13.87 13.12
N VAL A 283 16.01 13.87 11.81
CA VAL A 283 16.81 13.10 10.85
C VAL A 283 17.98 14.00 10.44
N GLN A 284 19.17 13.63 10.88
CA GLN A 284 20.44 14.00 10.23
C GLN A 284 20.73 13.07 9.06
#